data_AF-A0A3P7JKN1-F1
#
_entry.id   AF-A0A3P7JKN1-F1
#
_cell.length_a   1.000
_cell.length_b   1.000
_cell.length_c   1.000
_cell.angle_alpha   90.00
_cell.angle_beta   90.00
_cell.angle_gamma   90.00
#
_symmetry.space_group_name_H-M   'P 1'
#
loop_
_entity.id
_entity.type
_entity.pdbx_description
1 polymer ?
#
loop_
_entity_poly.entity_id
_entity_poly.type
_entity_poly.pdbx_seq_one_letter_code
_entity_poly.pdbx_strand_id
1 'polypeptide(L)' 'MSGDISIATGQPSDKKEILDFLVKYFLADEPMNQAAGITAMDFLPIANIIATRCLRTPFSAVARDKSE' A
#
# COMPACT_ATOMS: atom_id res chain seq x y z
N MET A 1 -17.85 16.66 -6.04
CA MET A 1 -17.01 17.34 -5.03
C MET A 1 -15.58 17.02 -5.39
N SER A 2 -14.72 18.00 -5.60
CA SER A 2 -13.29 17.74 -5.83
C SER A 2 -12.67 17.40 -4.48
N GLY A 3 -12.26 16.14 -4.27
CA GLY A 3 -11.56 15.74 -3.05
C GLY A 3 -10.25 16.51 -2.93
N ASP A 4 -9.92 16.98 -1.72
CA ASP A 4 -8.64 17.61 -1.42
C ASP A 4 -7.63 16.50 -1.10
N ILE A 5 -6.80 16.13 -2.06
CA ILE A 5 -5.79 15.09 -1.88
C ILE A 5 -4.49 15.71 -1.35
N SER A 6 -4.03 15.24 -0.20
CA SER A 6 -2.67 15.48 0.29
C SER A 6 -1.70 14.42 -0.22
N ILE A 7 -0.49 14.82 -0.58
CA ILE A 7 0.60 13.90 -0.95
C ILE A 7 1.79 14.20 -0.03
N ALA A 8 2.31 13.18 0.63
CA ALA A 8 3.47 13.29 1.52
C ALA A 8 4.43 12.12 1.33
N THR A 9 5.69 12.30 1.72
CA THR A 9 6.66 11.20 1.79
C THR A 9 6.22 10.19 2.84
N GLY A 10 6.12 8.92 2.44
CA GLY A 10 5.74 7.83 3.31
C GLY A 10 6.69 7.66 4.48
N GLN A 11 6.13 7.43 5.67
CA GLN A 11 6.84 7.24 6.92
C GLN A 11 6.70 5.80 7.40
N PRO A 12 7.63 5.28 8.23
CA PRO A 12 7.48 3.96 8.85
C PRO A 12 6.17 3.75 9.61
N SER A 13 5.59 4.83 10.16
CA SER A 13 4.28 4.81 10.84
C SER A 13 3.11 4.50 9.92
N ASP A 14 3.23 4.78 8.62
CA ASP A 14 2.19 4.55 7.62
C ASP A 14 2.07 3.07 7.23
N LYS A 15 3.02 2.23 7.67
CA LYS A 15 3.14 0.85 7.20
C LYS A 15 1.86 0.05 7.34
N LYS A 16 1.15 0.17 8.46
CA LYS A 16 -0.07 -0.59 8.70
C LYS A 16 -1.16 -0.21 7.69
N GLU A 17 -1.41 1.09 7.55
CA GLU A 17 -2.39 1.65 6.60
C GLU A 17 -2.06 1.23 5.16
N ILE A 18 -0.79 1.29 4.78
CA ILE A 18 -0.33 0.88 3.44
C ILE A 18 -0.56 -0.62 3.20
N LEU A 19 -0.24 -1.48 4.17
CA LEU A 19 -0.48 -2.92 4.02
C LEU A 19 -1.98 -3.23 3.90
N ASP A 20 -2.81 -2.58 4.70
CA ASP A 20 -4.27 -2.73 4.63
C ASP A 20 -4.79 -2.26 3.26
N PHE A 21 -4.29 -1.14 2.74
CA PHE A 21 -4.62 -0.63 1.41
C PHE A 21 -4.20 -1.58 0.28
N LEU A 22 -2.98 -2.12 0.34
CA LEU A 22 -2.47 -3.05 -0.66
C LEU A 22 -3.24 -4.36 -0.67
N VAL A 23 -3.60 -4.91 0.49
CA VAL A 23 -4.44 -6.13 0.57
C VAL A 23 -5.84 -5.85 0.03
N LYS A 24 -6.42 -4.68 0.33
CA LYS A 24 -7.77 -4.35 -0.08
C LYS A 24 -7.90 -4.15 -1.59
N TYR A 25 -6.92 -3.47 -2.22
CA TYR A 25 -7.03 -3.05 -3.61
C TYR A 25 -6.00 -3.74 -4.51
N PHE A 26 -4.71 -3.67 -4.18
CA PHE A 26 -3.65 -4.16 -5.06
C PHE A 26 -3.64 -5.69 -5.21
N LEU A 27 -3.86 -6.43 -4.11
CA LEU A 27 -3.96 -7.88 -4.17
C LEU A 27 -5.16 -8.33 -5.03
N ALA A 28 -6.27 -7.60 -4.97
CA ALA A 28 -7.48 -7.90 -5.72
C ALA A 28 -7.37 -7.54 -7.21
N ASP A 29 -6.73 -6.42 -7.55
CA ASP A 29 -6.81 -5.86 -8.90
C ASP A 29 -5.56 -6.11 -9.77
N GLU A 30 -4.42 -6.45 -9.18
CA GLU A 30 -3.19 -6.64 -9.95
C GLU A 30 -3.25 -7.92 -10.81
N PRO A 31 -3.02 -7.84 -12.14
CA PRO A 31 -3.24 -8.96 -13.05
C PRO A 31 -2.44 -10.22 -12.74
N MET A 32 -1.20 -10.10 -12.28
CA MET A 32 -0.35 -11.26 -11.96
C MET A 32 -0.80 -11.95 -10.68
N ASN A 33 -1.22 -11.21 -9.65
CA ASN A 33 -1.81 -11.75 -8.44
C ASN A 33 -3.08 -12.56 -8.78
N GLN A 34 -3.93 -12.03 -9.66
CA GLN A 34 -5.13 -12.72 -10.15
C GLN A 34 -4.79 -13.97 -10.96
N ALA A 35 -3.87 -13.87 -11.92
CA ALA A 35 -3.48 -14.98 -12.78
C ALA A 35 -2.81 -16.13 -11.99
N ALA A 36 -2.07 -15.82 -10.93
CA ALA A 36 -1.39 -16.80 -10.08
C ALA A 36 -2.24 -17.28 -8.89
N GLY A 37 -3.45 -16.72 -8.67
CA GLY A 37 -4.30 -17.09 -7.54
C GLY A 37 -3.68 -16.74 -6.18
N ILE A 38 -2.93 -15.64 -6.10
CA ILE A 38 -2.22 -15.23 -4.89
C ILE A 38 -3.23 -14.89 -3.79
N THR A 39 -3.03 -15.47 -2.61
CA THR A 39 -3.87 -15.20 -1.44
C THR A 39 -3.23 -14.16 -0.52
N ALA A 40 -3.99 -13.64 0.44
CA ALA A 40 -3.44 -12.77 1.47
C ALA A 40 -2.33 -13.44 2.30
N MET A 41 -2.38 -14.77 2.49
CA MET A 41 -1.34 -15.51 3.21
C MET A 41 -0.01 -15.51 2.46
N ASP A 42 -0.05 -15.52 1.12
CA ASP A 42 1.15 -15.47 0.27
C ASP A 42 1.68 -14.04 0.14
N PHE A 43 0.76 -13.07 0.00
CA PHE A 43 1.07 -11.67 -0.28
C PHE A 43 1.64 -10.91 0.93
N LEU A 44 1.00 -11.05 2.10
CA LEU A 44 1.31 -10.23 3.28
C LEU A 44 2.77 -10.32 3.76
N PRO A 45 3.41 -11.50 3.82
CA PRO A 45 4.81 -11.60 4.21
C PRO A 45 5.73 -10.80 3.29
N ILE A 46 5.50 -10.88 1.98
CA ILE A 46 6.29 -10.18 0.96
C ILE A 46 6.04 -8.67 1.04
N ALA A 47 4.77 -8.26 1.04
CA ALA A 47 4.38 -6.87 1.14
C ALA A 47 4.94 -6.20 2.41
N ASN A 48 4.93 -6.88 3.56
CA ASN A 48 5.50 -6.35 4.81
C ASN A 48 7.02 -6.15 4.71
N ILE A 49 7.76 -7.06 4.08
CA ILE A 49 9.21 -6.91 3.89
C ILE A 49 9.50 -5.71 2.97
N ILE A 50 8.77 -5.61 1.85
CA ILE A 50 8.92 -4.52 0.88
C ILE A 50 8.59 -3.19 1.55
N ALA A 51 7.41 -3.04 2.16
CA ALA A 51 7.00 -1.81 2.83
C ALA A 51 7.98 -1.39 3.93
N THR A 52 8.49 -2.35 4.72
CA THR A 52 9.49 -2.06 5.77
C THR A 52 10.79 -1.51 5.19
N ARG A 53 11.22 -1.97 4.02
CA ARG A 53 12.43 -1.46 3.34
C ARG A 53 12.16 -0.12 2.67
N CYS A 54 11.06 -0.01 1.94
CA CYS A 54 10.71 1.17 1.18
C CYS A 54 10.48 2.40 2.07
N LEU A 55 9.79 2.23 3.19
CA LEU A 55 9.47 3.35 4.09
C LEU A 55 10.66 3.83 4.95
N ARG A 56 11.81 3.14 4.92
CA ARG A 56 13.06 3.63 5.56
C ARG A 56 13.81 4.63 4.71
N THR A 57 13.49 4.71 3.42
CA THR A 57 14.13 5.62 2.48
C THR A 57 13.06 6.55 1.92
N PRO A 58 13.31 7.86 1.80
CA PRO A 58 12.28 8.83 1.44
C PRO A 58 11.96 8.83 -0.08
N PHE A 59 11.56 7.68 -0.64
CA PHE A 59 11.18 7.54 -2.05
C PHE A 59 9.72 7.13 -2.27
N SER A 60 9.04 6.60 -1.24
CA SER A 60 7.61 6.29 -1.33
C SER A 60 6.79 7.54 -1.05
N ALA A 61 5.70 7.74 -1.79
CA ALA A 61 4.72 8.78 -1.55
C ALA A 61 3.39 8.15 -1.12
N VAL A 62 2.70 8.80 -0.18
CA VAL A 62 1.37 8.42 0.29
C VAL A 62 0.42 9.55 -0.04
N ALA A 63 -0.64 9.23 -0.77
CA ALA A 63 -1.71 10.16 -1.11
C ALA A 63 -2.93 9.86 -0.22
N ARG A 64 -3.48 10.88 0.45
CA ARG A 64 -4.65 10.75 1.32
C ARG A 64 -5.69 11.78 0.95
N ASP A 65 -6.92 11.35 0.85
CA ASP A 65 -8.07 12.24 0.77
C ASP A 65 -8.28 12.90 2.14
N LYS A 66 -8.36 14.23 2.18
CA LYS A 66 -8.61 15.00 3.40
C LYS A 66 -10.11 15.13 3.74
N SER A 67 -10.99 14.58 2.90
CA SER A 67 -12.44 14.65 3.11
C SER A 67 -13.01 13.54 3.99
N GLU A 68 -12.17 12.63 4.51
CA GLU A 68 -12.48 11.66 5.57
C GLU A 68 -11.93 12.08 6.95
#